data_AF-A0A9D7Y8E2-F1
#
_entry.id   AF-A0A9D7Y8E2-F1
#
_cell.length_a   1.000
_cell.length_b   1.000
_cell.length_c   1.000
_cell.angle_alpha   90.00
_cell.angle_beta   90.00
_cell.angle_gamma   90.00
#
_symmetry.space_group_name_H-M   'P 1'
#
loop_
_entity.id
_entity.type
_entity.pdbx_description
1 polymer ?
#
loop_
_entity_poly.entity_id
_entity_poly.type
_entity_poly.pdbx_seq_one_letter_code
_entity_poly.pdbx_strand_id
1 'polypeptide(L)'
;MFKRNTGYQQSELFGFESDLTKKQKLYLHQSTEFTFFKEIFPRINESKFAHLYSSSKSRPKAPINQLVGALILKHLYDWTYAELFKNLTFNNLTRYAIGISNSRADIFSEATIFNFQNRVIKHFEETGKDLVTEVFDSLTAGQLEQFNISTNIERGDSFLVDSKVIDYSRLRLFIEVLKRLSRVLEGEVKKVFVL
;
A
#
# COMPACT_ATOMS: atom_id res chain seq x y z
N MET A 1 7.32 1.82 -17.64
CA MET A 1 6.93 3.23 -17.46
C MET A 1 6.07 3.42 -16.21
N PHE A 2 6.39 4.45 -15.43
CA PHE A 2 5.52 4.99 -14.36
C PHE A 2 4.46 5.91 -14.97
N LYS A 3 3.21 5.83 -14.48
CA LYS A 3 2.14 6.78 -14.84
C LYS A 3 1.29 7.00 -13.60
N ARG A 4 1.18 8.25 -13.16
CA ARG A 4 0.29 8.62 -12.06
C ARG A 4 -1.15 8.31 -12.44
N ASN A 5 -1.89 7.72 -11.52
CA ASN A 5 -3.29 7.44 -11.68
C ASN A 5 -4.11 8.64 -11.25
N THR A 6 -4.87 9.20 -12.19
CA THR A 6 -5.83 10.28 -11.95
C THR A 6 -7.22 9.91 -12.46
N GLY A 7 -7.37 8.73 -13.08
CA GLY A 7 -8.64 8.32 -13.72
C GLY A 7 -9.79 8.20 -12.73
N TYR A 8 -9.50 7.78 -11.50
CA TYR A 8 -10.49 7.67 -10.42
C TYR A 8 -11.09 9.01 -9.98
N GLN A 9 -10.50 10.16 -10.35
CA GLN A 9 -11.01 11.49 -10.02
C GLN A 9 -12.18 11.90 -10.92
N GLN A 10 -12.30 11.26 -12.09
CA GLN A 10 -13.42 11.49 -12.99
C GLN A 10 -14.48 10.42 -12.72
N SER A 11 -15.66 10.85 -12.28
CA SER A 11 -16.81 9.96 -12.15
C SER A 11 -17.16 9.39 -13.52
N GLU A 12 -17.07 8.06 -13.64
CA GLU A 12 -17.53 7.38 -14.86
C GLU A 12 -19.04 7.56 -14.99
N LEU A 13 -19.50 7.89 -16.20
CA LEU A 13 -20.93 8.07 -16.51
C LEU A 13 -21.75 6.80 -16.24
N PHE A 14 -21.11 5.63 -16.34
CA PHE A 14 -21.67 4.29 -16.11
C PHE A 14 -20.82 3.49 -15.10
N GLY A 15 -20.51 4.10 -13.96
CA GLY A 15 -19.72 3.48 -12.89
C GLY A 15 -20.59 2.74 -11.86
N PHE A 16 -19.97 1.92 -11.01
CA PHE A 16 -20.65 1.18 -9.95
C PHE A 16 -21.62 2.05 -9.12
N GLU A 17 -21.24 3.29 -8.79
CA GLU A 17 -22.09 4.20 -8.00
C GLU A 17 -23.31 4.73 -8.79
N SER A 18 -23.23 4.87 -10.12
CA SER A 18 -24.37 5.35 -10.92
C SER A 18 -25.53 4.35 -10.93
N ASP A 19 -25.21 3.06 -10.83
CA ASP A 19 -26.19 1.98 -10.89
C ASP A 19 -26.91 1.73 -9.55
N LEU A 20 -26.46 2.38 -8.46
CA LEU A 20 -27.01 2.20 -7.13
C LEU A 20 -28.29 3.02 -6.91
N THR A 21 -29.28 2.39 -6.29
CA THR A 21 -30.45 3.09 -5.73
C THR A 21 -30.04 4.06 -4.63
N LYS A 22 -30.88 5.06 -4.32
CA LYS A 22 -30.63 6.01 -3.21
C LYS A 22 -30.34 5.31 -1.88
N LYS A 23 -31.04 4.20 -1.59
CA LYS A 23 -30.83 3.42 -0.37
C LYS A 23 -29.45 2.73 -0.37
N GLN A 24 -29.04 2.14 -1.50
CA GLN A 24 -27.72 1.51 -1.62
C GLN A 24 -26.57 2.53 -1.53
N LYS A 25 -26.75 3.74 -2.08
CA LYS A 25 -25.76 4.82 -1.93
C LYS A 25 -25.53 5.19 -0.47
N LEU A 26 -26.60 5.25 0.34
CA LEU A 26 -26.45 5.49 1.77
C LEU A 26 -25.59 4.42 2.45
N TYR A 27 -25.81 3.14 2.14
CA TYR A 27 -24.97 2.06 2.65
C TYR A 27 -23.53 2.13 2.14
N LEU A 28 -23.32 2.49 0.86
CA LEU A 28 -21.98 2.72 0.31
C LEU A 28 -21.26 3.80 1.12
N HIS A 29 -21.88 4.96 1.34
CA HIS A 29 -21.25 6.07 2.08
C HIS A 29 -20.95 5.74 3.54
N GLN A 30 -21.63 4.75 4.12
CA GLN A 30 -21.38 4.24 5.48
C GLN A 30 -20.32 3.12 5.51
N SER A 31 -19.92 2.60 4.36
CA SER A 31 -18.96 1.49 4.28
C SER A 31 -17.52 1.92 4.61
N THR A 32 -16.75 0.98 5.15
CA THR A 32 -15.31 1.15 5.38
C THR A 32 -14.58 1.39 4.05
N GLU A 33 -15.00 0.73 2.98
CA GLU A 33 -14.42 0.84 1.64
C GLU A 33 -14.59 2.23 1.03
N PHE A 34 -15.74 2.86 1.21
CA PHE A 34 -15.95 4.24 0.80
C PHE A 34 -15.07 5.21 1.60
N THR A 35 -14.97 5.01 2.91
CA THR A 35 -14.08 5.80 3.77
C THR A 35 -12.62 5.63 3.36
N PHE A 36 -12.19 4.40 3.06
CA PHE A 36 -10.86 4.09 2.55
C PHE A 36 -10.60 4.80 1.21
N PHE A 37 -11.55 4.73 0.27
CA PHE A 37 -11.44 5.41 -1.02
C PHE A 37 -11.36 6.92 -0.86
N LYS A 38 -12.09 7.51 0.09
CA LYS A 38 -12.09 8.96 0.27
C LYS A 38 -10.83 9.44 0.99
N GLU A 39 -10.43 8.74 2.05
CA GLU A 39 -9.44 9.26 2.99
C GLU A 39 -8.02 8.70 2.78
N ILE A 40 -7.87 7.51 2.21
CA ILE A 40 -6.57 6.84 2.09
C ILE A 40 -6.11 6.79 0.63
N PHE A 41 -6.92 6.22 -0.26
CA PHE A 41 -6.49 5.87 -1.61
C PHE A 41 -5.95 7.05 -2.47
N PRO A 42 -6.59 8.24 -2.50
CA PRO A 42 -6.12 9.39 -3.28
C PRO A 42 -4.86 10.03 -2.71
N ARG A 43 -4.60 9.83 -1.42
CA ARG A 43 -3.46 10.39 -0.69
C ARG A 43 -2.20 9.53 -0.80
N ILE A 44 -2.31 8.32 -1.35
CA ILE A 44 -1.14 7.47 -1.64
C ILE A 44 -0.27 8.16 -2.69
N ASN A 45 0.89 8.66 -2.25
CA ASN A 45 1.81 9.38 -3.13
C ASN A 45 2.62 8.41 -4.02
N GLU A 46 2.12 8.16 -5.22
CA GLU A 46 2.76 7.30 -6.21
C GLU A 46 4.15 7.79 -6.66
N SER A 47 4.44 9.09 -6.57
CA SER A 47 5.72 9.64 -7.05
C SER A 47 6.91 9.10 -6.28
N LYS A 48 6.70 8.69 -5.01
CA LYS A 48 7.72 8.05 -4.18
C LYS A 48 8.26 6.75 -4.78
N PHE A 49 7.50 6.11 -5.67
CA PHE A 49 7.91 4.85 -6.31
C PHE A 49 8.40 5.05 -7.74
N ALA A 50 8.39 6.27 -8.27
CA ALA A 50 8.66 6.52 -9.68
C ALA A 50 10.03 6.01 -10.13
N HIS A 51 11.07 6.15 -9.28
CA HIS A 51 12.43 5.69 -9.56
C HIS A 51 12.59 4.17 -9.63
N LEU A 52 11.62 3.39 -9.14
CA LEU A 52 11.61 1.92 -9.24
C LEU A 52 11.24 1.41 -10.64
N TYR A 53 10.87 2.32 -11.54
CA TYR A 53 10.37 2.01 -12.87
C TYR A 53 11.20 2.73 -13.92
N SER A 54 11.58 1.99 -14.97
CA SER A 54 12.27 2.57 -16.11
C SER A 54 11.37 3.56 -16.87
N SER A 55 12.02 4.60 -17.40
CA SER A 55 11.41 5.58 -18.32
C SER A 55 11.08 4.97 -19.70
N SER A 56 11.52 3.74 -19.98
CA SER A 56 11.24 3.07 -21.25
C SER A 56 9.75 2.76 -21.41
N LYS A 57 9.25 2.96 -22.65
CA LYS A 57 7.89 2.61 -23.06
C LYS A 57 7.70 1.10 -22.90
N SER A 58 6.89 0.71 -21.92
CA SER A 58 6.45 -0.66 -21.70
C SER A 58 4.91 -0.69 -21.69
N ARG A 59 4.32 -1.90 -21.77
CA ARG A 59 2.88 -2.09 -21.54
C ARG A 59 2.41 -1.32 -20.29
N PRO A 60 1.22 -0.70 -20.30
CA PRO A 60 0.67 -0.01 -19.13
C PRO A 60 0.72 -0.94 -17.92
N LYS A 61 1.37 -0.49 -16.84
CA LYS A 61 1.42 -1.22 -15.58
C LYS A 61 0.23 -0.81 -14.73
N ALA A 62 -0.20 -1.69 -13.84
CA ALA A 62 -1.17 -1.37 -12.81
C ALA A 62 -0.72 -0.10 -12.05
N PRO A 63 -1.65 0.85 -11.78
CA PRO A 63 -1.40 1.99 -10.91
C PRO A 63 -0.76 1.59 -9.57
N ILE A 64 0.22 2.37 -9.11
CA ILE A 64 0.93 2.05 -7.87
C ILE A 64 0.03 2.27 -6.67
N ASN A 65 -0.82 3.30 -6.69
CA ASN A 65 -1.80 3.52 -5.63
C ASN A 65 -2.79 2.35 -5.50
N GLN A 66 -3.15 1.67 -6.60
CA GLN A 66 -3.98 0.46 -6.56
C GLN A 66 -3.24 -0.72 -5.93
N LEU A 67 -1.96 -0.91 -6.25
CA LEU A 67 -1.15 -1.97 -5.66
C LEU A 67 -0.93 -1.75 -4.16
N VAL A 68 -0.57 -0.53 -3.76
CA VAL A 68 -0.41 -0.15 -2.35
C VAL A 68 -1.73 -0.24 -1.62
N GLY A 69 -2.82 0.31 -2.18
CA GLY A 69 -4.15 0.25 -1.60
C GLY A 69 -4.63 -1.19 -1.38
N ALA A 70 -4.42 -2.07 -2.36
CA ALA A 70 -4.76 -3.49 -2.22
C ALA A 70 -3.96 -4.20 -1.13
N LEU A 71 -2.67 -3.88 -0.96
CA LEU A 71 -1.87 -4.40 0.15
C LEU A 71 -2.35 -3.89 1.50
N ILE A 72 -2.74 -2.61 1.61
CA ILE A 72 -3.32 -2.07 2.84
C ILE A 72 -4.63 -2.79 3.18
N LEU A 73 -5.54 -2.95 2.21
CA LEU A 73 -6.80 -3.67 2.41
C LEU A 73 -6.56 -5.13 2.82
N LYS A 74 -5.62 -5.81 2.14
CA LYS A 74 -5.21 -7.17 2.51
C LYS A 74 -4.80 -7.25 3.98
N HIS A 75 -4.02 -6.30 4.46
CA HIS A 75 -3.58 -6.30 5.86
C HIS A 75 -4.67 -5.86 6.83
N LEU A 76 -5.52 -4.92 6.44
CA LEU A 76 -6.64 -4.42 7.25
C LEU A 76 -7.66 -5.52 7.57
N TYR A 77 -7.96 -6.38 6.59
CA TYR A 77 -8.90 -7.49 6.75
C TYR A 77 -8.22 -8.84 7.03
N ASP A 78 -6.91 -8.84 7.22
CA ASP A 78 -6.06 -10.03 7.40
C ASP A 78 -6.26 -11.12 6.34
N TRP A 79 -6.45 -10.72 5.09
CA TRP A 79 -6.66 -11.62 3.97
C TRP A 79 -5.36 -12.29 3.50
N THR A 80 -5.47 -13.53 3.05
CA THR A 80 -4.50 -14.16 2.15
C THR A 80 -4.51 -13.47 0.77
N TYR A 81 -3.49 -13.70 -0.07
CA TYR A 81 -3.53 -13.18 -1.45
C TYR A 81 -4.69 -13.78 -2.25
N ALA A 82 -5.00 -15.07 -2.05
CA ALA A 82 -6.15 -15.71 -2.68
C ALA A 82 -7.47 -15.01 -2.32
N GLU A 83 -7.66 -14.66 -1.05
CA GLU A 83 -8.84 -13.92 -0.59
C GLU A 83 -8.86 -12.48 -1.10
N LEU A 84 -7.70 -11.80 -1.13
CA LEU A 84 -7.60 -10.47 -1.74
C LEU A 84 -8.08 -10.52 -3.20
N PHE A 85 -7.57 -11.45 -4.01
CA PHE A 85 -7.94 -11.56 -5.42
C PHE A 85 -9.40 -11.99 -5.60
N LYS A 86 -9.93 -12.87 -4.73
CA LYS A 86 -11.35 -13.21 -4.71
C LYS A 86 -12.21 -11.98 -4.44
N ASN A 87 -11.87 -11.17 -3.44
CA ASN A 87 -12.60 -9.94 -3.13
C ASN A 87 -12.46 -8.89 -4.24
N LEU A 88 -11.27 -8.70 -4.80
CA LEU A 88 -11.07 -7.80 -5.95
C LEU A 88 -11.83 -8.27 -7.21
N THR A 89 -12.08 -9.57 -7.36
CA THR A 89 -12.84 -10.10 -8.49
C THR A 89 -14.34 -9.93 -8.30
N PHE A 90 -14.86 -10.27 -7.13
CA PHE A 90 -16.31 -10.44 -6.92
C PHE A 90 -16.96 -9.40 -6.01
N ASN A 91 -16.19 -8.63 -5.24
CA ASN A 91 -16.70 -7.63 -4.32
C ASN A 91 -16.49 -6.21 -4.88
N ASN A 92 -17.58 -5.59 -5.34
CA ASN A 92 -17.55 -4.24 -5.89
C ASN A 92 -17.11 -3.18 -4.87
N LEU A 93 -17.37 -3.37 -3.57
CA LEU A 93 -16.90 -2.43 -2.54
C LEU A 93 -15.37 -2.46 -2.46
N THR A 94 -14.76 -3.65 -2.49
CA THR A 94 -13.29 -3.78 -2.47
C THR A 94 -12.65 -3.15 -3.71
N ARG A 95 -13.27 -3.30 -4.88
CA ARG A 95 -12.82 -2.64 -6.13
C ARG A 95 -12.95 -1.12 -6.04
N TYR A 96 -14.08 -0.65 -5.51
CA TYR A 96 -14.35 0.77 -5.29
C TYR A 96 -13.32 1.39 -4.34
N ALA A 97 -12.93 0.69 -3.27
CA ALA A 97 -11.92 1.14 -2.31
C ALA A 97 -10.58 1.52 -2.99
N ILE A 98 -10.20 0.81 -4.06
CA ILE A 98 -8.99 1.08 -4.85
C ILE A 98 -9.27 1.85 -6.16
N GLY A 99 -10.38 2.59 -6.21
CA GLY A 99 -10.71 3.47 -7.33
C GLY A 99 -11.01 2.74 -8.64
N ILE A 100 -11.52 1.51 -8.57
CA ILE A 100 -12.06 0.78 -9.73
C ILE A 100 -13.58 0.80 -9.64
N SER A 101 -14.20 1.77 -10.32
CA SER A 101 -15.66 1.92 -10.40
C SER A 101 -16.30 1.06 -11.49
N ASN A 102 -15.59 0.79 -12.59
CA ASN A 102 -16.11 -0.04 -13.67
C ASN A 102 -16.00 -1.52 -13.32
N SER A 103 -17.12 -2.24 -13.27
CA SER A 103 -17.17 -3.68 -12.99
C SER A 103 -16.54 -4.54 -14.10
N ARG A 104 -16.45 -4.02 -15.32
CA ARG A 104 -15.81 -4.70 -16.47
C ARG A 104 -14.32 -4.42 -16.60
N ALA A 105 -13.78 -3.44 -15.87
CA ALA A 105 -12.35 -3.20 -15.89
C ALA A 105 -11.60 -4.39 -15.28
N ASP A 106 -10.51 -4.80 -15.92
CA ASP A 106 -9.63 -5.82 -15.34
C ASP A 106 -8.90 -5.26 -14.12
N ILE A 107 -8.69 -6.14 -13.15
CA ILE A 107 -7.74 -5.90 -12.06
C ILE A 107 -6.32 -6.30 -12.51
N PHE A 108 -5.33 -5.88 -11.74
CA PHE A 108 -3.96 -6.36 -11.92
C PHE A 108 -3.83 -7.83 -11.52
N SER A 109 -2.76 -8.49 -11.96
CA SER A 109 -2.47 -9.89 -11.59
C SER A 109 -1.70 -10.01 -10.28
N GLU A 110 -1.74 -11.18 -9.67
CA GLU A 110 -0.93 -11.51 -8.48
C GLU A 110 0.57 -11.32 -8.71
N ALA A 111 1.07 -11.74 -9.87
CA ALA A 111 2.45 -11.49 -10.27
C ALA A 111 2.81 -9.99 -10.29
N THR A 112 1.84 -9.10 -10.57
CA THR A 112 2.08 -7.65 -10.57
C THR A 112 2.32 -7.13 -9.16
N ILE A 113 1.57 -7.61 -8.15
CA ILE A 113 1.82 -7.28 -6.74
C ILE A 113 3.19 -7.78 -6.32
N PHE A 114 3.53 -9.05 -6.57
CA PHE A 114 4.82 -9.60 -6.16
C PHE A 114 5.99 -8.87 -6.82
N ASN A 115 5.87 -8.54 -8.10
CA ASN A 115 6.88 -7.75 -8.81
C ASN A 115 7.05 -6.34 -8.22
N PHE A 116 5.97 -5.72 -7.73
CA PHE A 116 6.04 -4.44 -7.02
C PHE A 116 6.76 -4.60 -5.67
N GLN A 117 6.35 -5.58 -4.86
CA GLN A 117 6.99 -5.86 -3.58
C GLN A 117 8.49 -6.14 -3.72
N ASN A 118 8.88 -6.95 -4.70
CA ASN A 118 10.29 -7.25 -4.95
C ASN A 118 11.10 -6.00 -5.31
N ARG A 119 10.52 -5.03 -6.04
CA ARG A 119 11.20 -3.76 -6.34
C ARG A 119 11.38 -2.91 -5.09
N VAL A 120 10.35 -2.84 -4.25
CA VAL A 120 10.39 -2.09 -2.99
C VAL A 120 11.44 -2.71 -2.04
N ILE A 121 11.41 -4.03 -1.88
CA ILE A 121 12.37 -4.77 -1.05
C ILE A 121 13.80 -4.56 -1.57
N LYS A 122 14.03 -4.73 -2.87
CA LYS A 122 15.34 -4.50 -3.47
C LYS A 122 15.84 -3.07 -3.24
N HIS A 123 14.97 -2.07 -3.40
CA HIS A 123 15.35 -0.68 -3.13
C HIS A 123 15.71 -0.44 -1.66
N PHE A 124 14.96 -1.03 -0.73
CA PHE A 124 15.29 -0.99 0.69
C PHE A 124 16.62 -1.68 1.00
N GLU A 125 16.92 -2.80 0.34
CA GLU A 125 18.20 -3.50 0.49
C GLU A 125 19.38 -2.67 -0.01
N GLU A 126 19.23 -1.99 -1.15
CA GLU A 126 20.29 -1.20 -1.78
C GLU A 126 20.52 0.16 -1.08
N THR A 127 19.45 0.81 -0.61
CA THR A 127 19.51 2.20 -0.13
C THR A 127 19.23 2.37 1.36
N GLY A 128 18.66 1.36 2.01
CA GLY A 128 18.17 1.44 3.38
C GLY A 128 16.86 2.23 3.55
N LYS A 129 16.27 2.77 2.48
CA LYS A 129 15.04 3.58 2.54
C LYS A 129 13.79 2.73 2.33
N ASP A 130 12.85 2.81 3.27
CA ASP A 130 11.58 2.09 3.22
C ASP A 130 10.46 2.98 2.69
N LEU A 131 10.20 2.86 1.39
CA LEU A 131 9.17 3.64 0.70
C LEU A 131 7.75 3.35 1.19
N VAL A 132 7.50 2.15 1.72
CA VAL A 132 6.16 1.80 2.23
C VAL A 132 5.92 2.52 3.54
N THR A 133 6.89 2.46 4.47
CA THR A 133 6.84 3.22 5.72
C THR A 133 6.70 4.71 5.45
N GLU A 134 7.49 5.27 4.52
CA GLU A 134 7.35 6.68 4.13
C GLU A 134 5.94 7.04 3.62
N VAL A 135 5.23 6.14 2.93
CA VAL A 135 3.84 6.37 2.53
C VAL A 135 2.94 6.39 3.75
N PHE A 136 3.06 5.41 4.65
CA PHE A 136 2.28 5.37 5.89
C PHE A 136 2.51 6.63 6.74
N ASP A 137 3.76 7.04 6.95
CA ASP A 137 4.08 8.25 7.70
C ASP A 137 3.41 9.50 7.11
N SER A 138 3.42 9.63 5.77
CA SER A 138 2.77 10.74 5.09
C SER A 138 1.24 10.71 5.19
N LEU A 139 0.63 9.52 5.17
CA LEU A 139 -0.80 9.35 5.37
C LEU A 139 -1.20 9.70 6.80
N THR A 140 -0.46 9.18 7.79
CA THR A 140 -0.68 9.46 9.22
C THR A 140 -0.53 10.95 9.51
N ALA A 141 0.53 11.59 9.02
CA ALA A 141 0.72 13.03 9.21
C ALA A 141 -0.46 13.85 8.66
N GLY A 142 -0.93 13.52 7.43
CA GLY A 142 -2.09 14.19 6.85
C GLY A 142 -3.39 13.95 7.62
N GLN A 143 -3.58 12.76 8.20
CA GLN A 143 -4.73 12.46 9.05
C GLN A 143 -4.69 13.21 10.37
N LEU A 144 -3.53 13.29 11.03
CA LEU A 144 -3.37 14.04 12.28
C LEU A 144 -3.72 15.51 12.11
N GLU A 145 -3.27 16.12 11.01
CA GLU A 145 -3.61 17.50 10.65
C GLU A 145 -5.11 17.65 10.36
N GLN A 146 -5.68 16.78 9.52
CA GLN A 146 -7.09 16.83 9.14
C GLN A 146 -8.04 16.68 10.33
N PHE A 147 -7.73 15.78 11.26
CA PHE A 147 -8.58 15.47 12.42
C PHE A 147 -8.18 16.24 13.68
N ASN A 148 -7.17 17.11 13.61
CA ASN A 148 -6.67 17.91 14.72
C ASN A 148 -6.29 17.05 15.95
N ILE A 149 -5.65 15.91 15.69
CA ILE A 149 -5.25 14.94 16.72
C ILE A 149 -3.84 15.26 17.19
N SER A 150 -3.66 15.43 18.50
CA SER A 150 -2.34 15.55 19.13
C SER A 150 -1.82 14.17 19.53
N THR A 151 -0.62 13.80 19.06
CA THR A 151 0.07 12.55 19.41
C THR A 151 1.10 12.73 20.53
N ASN A 152 1.17 13.90 21.16
CA ASN A 152 2.17 14.18 22.20
C ASN A 152 1.90 13.44 23.51
N ILE A 153 0.66 13.01 23.75
CA ILE A 153 0.24 12.30 24.95
C ILE A 153 -0.60 11.11 24.51
N GLU A 154 -0.08 9.91 24.71
CA GLU A 154 -0.77 8.67 24.42
C GLU A 154 -1.22 8.00 25.72
N ARG A 155 -2.47 7.53 25.73
CA ARG A 155 -3.07 6.85 26.88
C ARG A 155 -2.68 5.37 26.86
N GLY A 156 -1.81 4.97 27.79
CA GLY A 156 -1.33 3.59 27.90
C GLY A 156 -2.42 2.55 28.21
N ASP A 157 -3.57 2.97 28.75
CA ASP A 157 -4.72 2.10 29.02
C ASP A 157 -5.59 1.84 27.77
N SER A 158 -5.37 2.59 26.68
CA SER A 158 -6.12 2.45 25.41
C SER A 158 -5.25 2.01 24.23
N PHE A 159 -3.92 1.96 24.41
CA PHE A 159 -2.98 1.56 23.37
C PHE A 159 -2.65 0.07 23.47
N LEU A 160 -3.29 -0.72 22.61
CA LEU A 160 -2.93 -2.13 22.42
C LEU A 160 -1.86 -2.22 21.33
N VAL A 161 -0.61 -2.48 21.75
CA VAL A 161 0.46 -2.85 20.82
C VAL A 161 0.32 -4.34 20.50
N ASP A 162 -0.34 -4.64 19.39
CA ASP A 162 -0.20 -5.98 18.81
C ASP A 162 1.10 -6.03 18.01
N SER A 163 2.05 -6.83 18.48
CA SER A 163 3.31 -6.99 17.78
C SER A 163 3.06 -7.94 16.62
N LYS A 164 3.01 -7.42 15.39
CA LYS A 164 3.09 -8.26 14.18
C LYS A 164 4.51 -8.81 14.03
N VAL A 165 4.91 -9.63 15.00
CA VAL A 165 6.22 -10.25 15.09
C VAL A 165 6.35 -11.18 13.89
N ILE A 166 7.36 -10.92 13.08
CA ILE A 166 7.76 -11.87 12.06
C ILE A 166 8.53 -12.97 12.78
N ASP A 167 7.97 -14.17 12.83
CA ASP A 167 8.67 -15.35 13.32
C ASP A 167 9.82 -15.70 12.36
N TYR A 168 11.02 -15.23 12.69
CA TYR A 168 12.22 -15.58 11.96
C TYR A 168 12.68 -16.99 12.33
N SER A 169 12.98 -17.80 11.31
CA SER A 169 13.85 -18.96 11.52
C SER A 169 15.22 -18.49 12.00
N ARG A 170 15.95 -19.33 12.75
CA ARG A 170 17.29 -19.00 13.26
C ARG A 170 18.24 -18.51 12.16
N LEU A 171 18.19 -19.14 10.99
CA LEU A 171 18.98 -18.74 9.82
C LEU A 171 18.58 -17.35 9.31
N ARG A 172 17.27 -17.09 9.20
CA ARG A 172 16.77 -15.81 8.71
C ARG A 172 17.09 -14.68 9.67
N LEU A 173 17.00 -14.92 10.98
CA LEU A 173 17.42 -13.97 12.01
C LEU A 173 18.91 -13.62 11.85
N PHE A 174 19.77 -14.64 11.70
CA PHE A 174 21.21 -14.43 11.51
C PHE A 174 21.51 -13.58 10.26
N ILE A 175 20.91 -13.92 9.12
CA ILE A 175 21.06 -13.15 7.87
C ILE A 175 20.58 -11.70 8.05
N GLU A 176 19.43 -11.50 8.68
CA GLU A 176 18.86 -10.17 8.91
C GLU A 176 19.76 -9.31 9.81
N VAL A 177 20.32 -9.90 10.88
CA VAL A 177 21.29 -9.21 11.75
C VAL A 177 22.53 -8.78 10.97
N LEU A 178 23.09 -9.67 10.14
CA LEU A 178 24.26 -9.35 9.32
C LEU A 178 23.97 -8.23 8.29
N LYS A 179 22.81 -8.26 7.63
CA LYS A 179 22.39 -7.22 6.68
C LYS A 179 22.15 -5.87 7.36
N ARG A 180 21.62 -5.84 8.58
CA ARG A 180 21.46 -4.59 9.34
C ARG A 180 22.80 -4.05 9.81
N LEU A 181 23.68 -4.93 10.30
CA LEU A 181 25.02 -4.55 10.71
C LEU A 181 25.78 -3.91 9.54
N SER A 182 25.76 -4.51 8.35
CA SER A 182 26.46 -3.95 7.18
C SER A 182 25.98 -2.56 6.76
N ARG A 183 24.70 -2.21 7.02
CA ARG A 183 24.15 -0.87 6.75
C ARG A 183 24.69 0.18 7.71
N VAL A 184 24.89 -0.19 8.98
CA VAL A 184 25.37 0.72 10.04
C VAL A 184 26.90 0.85 10.02
N LEU A 185 27.62 -0.15 9.51
CA LEU A 185 29.08 -0.08 9.39
C LEU A 185 29.52 1.01 8.38
N GLU A 186 30.55 1.77 8.77
CA GLU A 186 31.17 2.85 8.00
C GLU A 186 32.70 2.69 7.95
N GLY A 187 33.37 3.41 7.05
CA GLY A 187 34.82 3.49 6.99
C GLY A 187 35.55 2.19 6.65
N GLU A 188 36.75 2.01 7.20
CA GLU A 188 37.63 0.83 7.00
C GLU A 188 36.94 -0.49 7.36
N VAL A 189 36.10 -0.47 8.41
CA VAL A 189 35.43 -1.68 8.93
C VAL A 189 34.43 -2.24 7.91
N LYS A 190 33.75 -1.37 7.14
CA LYS A 190 32.83 -1.78 6.09
C LYS A 190 33.55 -2.47 4.91
N LYS A 191 34.79 -2.07 4.60
CA LYS A 191 35.56 -2.67 3.50
C LYS A 191 35.93 -4.13 3.75
N VAL A 192 36.13 -4.50 5.02
CA VAL A 192 36.44 -5.88 5.43
C VAL A 192 35.16 -6.71 5.56
N PHE A 193 34.03 -6.06 5.84
CA PHE A 193 32.73 -6.71 6.00
C PHE A 193 32.01 -6.83 4.65
N VAL A 194 32.42 -7.81 3.84
CA VAL A 194 31.73 -8.17 2.58
C VAL A 194 30.90 -9.43 2.82
N LEU A 195 29.58 -9.31 2.63
CA LEU A 195 28.63 -10.43 2.61
C LEU A 195 28.45 -10.97 1.18
#